data_AF-A0A849ICW0-F1
#
_entry.id   AF-A0A849ICW0-F1
#
_cell.length_a   1.000
_cell.length_b   1.000
_cell.length_c   1.000
_cell.angle_alpha   90.00
_cell.angle_beta   90.00
_cell.angle_gamma   90.00
#
_symmetry.space_group_name_H-M   'P 1'
#
loop_
_entity.id
_entity.type
_entity.pdbx_description
1 polymer ?
#
loop_
_entity_poly.entity_id
_entity_poly.type
_entity_poly.pdbx_seq_one_letter_code
_entity_poly.pdbx_strand_id
1 'polypeptide(L)' 'MTGEWKDCRDCHIKPDLVLIYRKQGEDELQLVRLGSHSELGL' A
#
# COMPACT_ATOMS: atom_id res chain seq x y z
N MET A 1 -12.80 -11.25 -12.43
CA MET A 1 -12.46 -9.84 -12.09
C MET A 1 -11.37 -9.85 -11.01
N THR A 2 -10.18 -10.34 -11.36
CA THR A 2 -9.06 -10.63 -10.44
C THR A 2 -7.80 -9.96 -10.99
N GLY A 3 -7.82 -8.62 -11.04
CA GLY A 3 -6.75 -7.85 -11.69
C GLY A 3 -6.40 -6.52 -11.03
N GLU A 4 -7.32 -5.87 -10.31
CA GLU A 4 -7.10 -4.48 -9.88
C GLU A 4 -6.14 -4.32 -8.69
N TRP A 5 -5.91 -5.37 -7.91
CA TRP A 5 -5.05 -5.32 -6.71
C TRP A 5 -3.75 -6.13 -6.84
N LYS A 6 -3.44 -6.65 -8.03
CA LYS A 6 -2.30 -7.58 -8.23
C LYS A 6 -0.93 -6.92 -8.01
N ASP A 7 -0.88 -5.59 -8.09
CA ASP A 7 0.35 -4.79 -7.97
C ASP A 7 0.38 -3.89 -6.74
N CYS A 8 -0.59 -4.04 -5.83
CA CYS A 8 -0.57 -3.33 -4.55
C CYS A 8 0.31 -4.09 -3.55
N ARG A 9 1.25 -3.38 -2.94
CA ARG A 9 2.16 -3.87 -1.92
C ARG A 9 1.93 -3.10 -0.64
N ASP A 10 1.88 -3.80 0.49
CA ASP A 10 1.92 -3.21 1.81
C ASP A 10 3.37 -3.22 2.35
N CYS A 11 3.73 -2.16 3.06
CA CYS A 11 5.01 -2.04 3.75
C CYS A 11 4.78 -1.43 5.13
N HIS A 12 5.29 -2.10 6.15
CA HIS A 12 5.19 -1.63 7.53
C HIS A 12 6.38 -0.71 7.83
N ILE A 13 6.14 0.60 7.80
CA ILE A 13 7.19 1.61 8.10
C ILE A 13 7.41 1.70 9.62
N LYS A 14 6.37 1.47 10.40
CA LYS A 14 6.40 1.40 11.87
C LYS A 14 5.50 0.25 12.35
N PRO A 15 5.60 -0.16 13.63
CA PRO A 15 4.72 -1.18 14.20
C PRO A 15 3.23 -0.91 13.99
N ASP A 16 2.84 0.38 13.93
CA ASP A 16 1.48 0.82 13.69
C ASP A 16 1.36 1.81 12.51
N LEU A 17 2.23 1.69 11.50
CA LEU A 17 2.15 2.51 10.29
C LEU A 17 2.37 1.65 9.07
N VAL A 18 1.29 1.46 8.31
CA VAL A 18 1.27 0.67 7.09
C VAL A 18 1.17 1.61 5.89
N LEU A 19 2.04 1.37 4.93
CA LEU A 19 2.11 2.02 3.64
C LEU A 19 1.59 1.06 2.58
N ILE A 20 0.46 1.38 1.97
CA ILE A 20 -0.07 0.67 0.81
C ILE A 20 0.32 1.48 -0.43
N TYR A 21 1.14 0.89 -1.28
CA TYR A 21 1.63 1.52 -2.50
C TYR A 21 1.48 0.58 -3.70
N ARG A 22 1.44 1.15 -4.89
CA ARG A 22 1.50 0.40 -6.16
C ARG A 22 2.62 0.92 -7.03
N LYS A 23 3.31 0.01 -7.71
CA LYS A 23 4.43 0.35 -8.60
C LYS A 23 3.89 0.72 -9.98
N GLN A 24 4.03 1.98 -10.39
CA GLN A 24 3.58 2.53 -11.67
C GLN A 24 4.76 2.59 -12.68
N GLY A 25 5.39 1.45 -12.96
CA GLY A 25 6.62 1.40 -13.76
C GLY A 25 7.88 1.30 -12.90
N GLU A 26 9.07 1.45 -13.47
CA GLU A 26 10.32 1.09 -12.78
C GLU A 26 10.74 2.07 -11.68
N ASP A 27 10.50 3.36 -11.89
CA ASP A 27 10.97 4.46 -11.02
C ASP A 27 9.85 5.20 -10.27
N GLU A 28 8.59 4.83 -10.48
CA GLU A 28 7.44 5.52 -9.88
C GLU A 28 6.65 4.60 -8.94
N LEU A 29 6.47 5.06 -7.70
CA LEU A 29 5.61 4.43 -6.71
C LEU A 29 4.44 5.37 -6.42
N GLN A 30 3.23 4.87 -6.65
CA GLN A 30 2.03 5.59 -6.30
C GLN A 30 1.57 5.19 -4.90
N LEU A 31 1.44 6.20 -4.05
CA LEU A 31 0.85 6.08 -2.73
C LEU A 31 -0.65 5.82 -2.88
N VAL A 32 -1.13 4.66 -2.42
CA VAL A 32 -2.56 4.34 -2.43
C VAL A 32 -3.17 4.76 -1.09
N ARG A 33 -2.53 4.35 0.02
CA ARG A 33 -2.99 4.65 1.38
C ARG A 33 -1.81 4.63 2.35
N LEU A 34 -1.83 5.53 3.32
CA LEU A 34 -0.88 5.58 4.42
C LEU A 34 -1.68 5.75 5.71
N GLY A 35 -1.49 4.87 6.69
CA GLY A 35 -2.21 4.97 7.95
C GLY A 35 -1.84 3.85 8.92
N SER A 36 -2.36 3.95 10.13
CA SER A 36 -2.28 2.88 11.14
C SER A 36 -3.18 1.70 10.81
N HIS A 37 -2.99 0.57 11.48
CA HIS A 37 -3.88 -0.60 11.33
C HIS A 37 -5.34 -0.20 11.60
N SER A 38 -5.54 0.65 12.62
CA SER A 38 -6.84 1.20 13.00
C SER A 38 -7.47 2.10 11.93
N GLU A 39 -6.69 2.97 11.27
CA GLU A 39 -7.20 3.83 10.19
C GLU A 39 -7.47 3.07 8.89
N LEU A 40 -6.72 1.99 8.67
CA LEU A 40 -6.85 1.16 7.48
C LEU A 40 -7.93 0.09 7.61
N GLY A 41 -8.34 -0.24 8.83
CA GLY A 41 -9.30 -1.30 9.14
C GLY A 41 -8.69 -2.71 9.04
N LEU A 42 -7.37 -2.81 9.22
CA LEU A 42 -6.57 -4.04 9.20
C LEU A 42 -6.31 -4.55 10.62
#